data_AF-A0A849IKZ4-F1
#
_entry.id   AF-A0A849IKZ4-F1
#
_cell.length_a   1.000
_cell.length_b   1.000
_cell.length_c   1.000
_cell.angle_alpha   90.00
_cell.angle_beta   90.00
_cell.angle_gamma   90.00
#
_symmetry.space_group_name_H-M   'P 1'
#
loop_
_entity.id
_entity.type
_entity.pdbx_description
1 polymer ?
#
loop_
_entity_poly.entity_id
_entity_poly.type
_entity_poly.pdbx_seq_one_letter_code
_entity_poly.pdbx_strand_id
1 'polypeptide(L)' 'RPDVQVTEQELIEFCRGRIAHYKCPRSVEFRDTLARTATGKLQKFKLRSPYWEGRTRMVN' A
#
# COMPACT_ATOMS: atom_id res chain seq x y z
N ARG A 1 -4.22 16.43 14.42
CA ARG A 1 -3.17 16.82 15.37
C ARG A 1 -1.84 16.61 14.68
N PRO A 2 -0.98 17.63 14.53
CA PRO A 2 0.21 17.58 13.67
C PRO A 2 1.29 16.58 14.11
N ASP A 3 1.24 16.04 15.33
CA ASP A 3 2.23 15.08 15.85
C ASP A 3 1.72 13.64 15.99
N VAL A 4 0.58 13.31 15.38
CA VAL A 4 0.07 11.94 15.43
C VAL A 4 0.61 11.15 14.25
N GLN A 5 1.58 10.28 14.54
CA GLN A 5 2.04 9.25 13.60
C GLN A 5 1.11 8.04 13.72
N VAL A 6 0.67 7.52 12.56
CA VAL A 6 -0.13 6.31 12.50
C VAL A 6 0.77 5.13 12.13
N THR A 7 0.55 4.01 12.79
CA THR A 7 1.28 2.77 12.52
C THR A 7 0.57 1.91 11.48
N GLU A 8 1.32 1.00 10.87
CA GLU A 8 0.76 -0.04 9.99
C GLU A 8 -0.36 -0.85 10.69
N GLN A 9 -0.12 -1.25 11.94
CA GLN A 9 -1.05 -2.08 12.70
C GLN A 9 -2.37 -1.35 12.99
N GLU A 10 -2.33 -0.05 13.31
CA GLU A 10 -3.53 0.76 13.53
C GLU A 10 -4.39 0.86 12.26
N LEU A 11 -3.76 0.99 11.08
CA LEU A 11 -4.50 1.02 9.81
C LEU A 11 -5.13 -0.34 9.48
N ILE A 12 -4.41 -1.44 9.72
CA ILE A 12 -4.93 -2.79 9.52
C ILE A 12 -6.12 -3.05 10.46
N GLU A 13 -5.99 -2.70 11.74
CA GLU A 13 -7.06 -2.88 12.74
C GLU A 13 -8.28 -2.00 12.43
N PHE A 14 -8.03 -0.77 11.96
CA PHE A 14 -9.08 0.11 11.46
C PHE A 14 -9.89 -0.54 10.32
N CYS A 15 -9.23 -1.23 9.38
CA CYS A 15 -9.89 -1.98 8.32
C CYS A 15 -10.65 -3.20 8.84
N ARG A 16 -10.09 -3.95 9.80
CA ARG A 16 -10.73 -5.16 10.36
C ARG A 16 -12.09 -4.89 11.00
N GLY A 17 -12.27 -3.71 11.61
CA GLY A 17 -13.56 -3.28 12.14
C GLY A 17 -14.58 -2.82 11.09
N ARG A 18 -14.23 -2.74 9.80
CA ARG A 18 -15.05 -2.10 8.75
C ARG A 18 -15.30 -2.96 7.51
N ILE A 19 -14.42 -3.90 7.21
CA ILE A 19 -14.54 -4.79 6.05
C ILE A 19 -14.30 -6.23 6.48
N ALA A 20 -14.78 -7.18 5.66
CA ALA A 20 -14.55 -8.60 5.90
C ALA A 20 -13.04 -8.89 6.02
N HIS A 21 -12.67 -9.77 6.97
CA HIS A 21 -11.28 -10.03 7.34
C HIS A 21 -10.38 -10.37 6.12
N TYR A 22 -10.89 -11.15 5.16
CA TYR A 22 -10.13 -11.52 3.95
C TYR A 22 -9.85 -10.36 2.99
N LYS A 23 -10.53 -9.22 3.13
CA LYS A 23 -10.30 -8.00 2.36
C LYS A 23 -9.32 -7.04 3.04
N CYS A 24 -8.96 -7.30 4.30
CA CYS A 24 -8.04 -6.45 5.03
C CYS A 24 -6.63 -6.55 4.44
N PRO A 25 -5.90 -5.43 4.36
CA PRO A 25 -4.51 -5.45 3.93
C PRO A 25 -3.68 -6.32 4.89
N ARG A 26 -2.69 -7.02 4.34
CA ARG A 26 -1.72 -7.80 5.14
C ARG A 26 -0.53 -6.98 5.58
N SER A 27 -0.23 -5.91 4.84
CA SER A 27 0.85 -4.99 5.15
C SER A 27 0.51 -3.59 4.64
N VAL A 28 1.14 -2.57 5.23
CA VAL A 28 1.04 -1.17 4.84
C VAL A 28 2.44 -0.56 4.82
N GLU A 29 2.80 0.04 3.68
CA GLU A 29 4.06 0.78 3.51
C GLU A 29 3.75 2.27 3.41
N PHE A 30 4.45 3.07 4.20
CA PHE A 30 4.41 4.52 4.11
C PHE A 30 5.48 5.02 3.14
N ARG A 31 5.12 5.93 2.24
CA ARG A 31 6.04 6.58 1.29
C ARG A 31 5.77 8.07 1.27
N ASP A 32 6.83 8.85 1.17
CA ASP A 32 6.72 10.31 1.02
C ASP A 32 6.03 10.69 -0.29
N THR A 33 6.23 9.88 -1.34
CA THR A 33 5.65 10.12 -2.66
C THR A 33 5.17 8.84 -3.33
N LEU A 34 4.12 8.99 -4.14
CA LEU A 34 3.62 7.93 -5.01
C LEU A 34 4.04 8.20 -6.45
N ALA A 35 4.61 7.19 -7.12
CA ALA A 35 5.00 7.27 -8.51
C ALA A 35 3.79 7.62 -9.40
N ARG A 36 3.86 8.76 -10.09
CA ARG A 36 2.80 9.28 -10.96
C ARG A 36 3.35 9.71 -12.32
N THR A 37 2.49 9.77 -13.34
CA THR A 37 2.81 10.37 -14.64
C THR A 37 2.87 11.89 -14.54
N ALA A 38 3.39 12.56 -15.59
CA ALA A 38 3.34 14.03 -15.70
C ALA A 38 1.89 14.59 -15.61
N THR A 39 0.90 13.80 -16.03
CA THR A 39 -0.54 14.11 -15.91
C THR A 39 -1.17 13.62 -14.59
N GLY A 40 -0.39 13.12 -13.64
CA GLY A 40 -0.83 12.74 -12.29
C GLY A 40 -1.37 11.32 -12.10
N LYS A 41 -1.44 10.51 -13.16
CA LYS A 41 -1.94 9.11 -13.09
C LYS A 41 -0.99 8.24 -12.28
N LEU A 42 -1.52 7.41 -11.39
CA LEU A 42 -0.72 6.50 -10.55
C LEU A 42 -0.06 5.40 -11.37
N GLN A 43 1.25 5.26 -11.26
CA GLN A 43 2.02 4.22 -11.95
C GLN A 43 2.14 2.95 -11.07
N LYS A 44 1.03 2.20 -10.95
CA LYS A 44 0.93 1.00 -10.09
C LYS A 44 2.04 -0.04 -10.35
N PHE A 45 2.47 -0.21 -11.61
CA PHE A 45 3.54 -1.15 -11.96
C PHE A 45 4.87 -0.80 -11.27
N LYS A 46 5.23 0.49 -11.19
CA LYS A 46 6.43 0.94 -10.47
C LYS A 46 6.31 0.70 -8.98
N LEU A 47 5.11 0.89 -8.42
CA LEU A 47 4.87 0.65 -7.00
C LEU A 47 5.00 -0.83 -6.63
N ARG A 48 4.64 -1.73 -7.55
CA ARG A 48 4.73 -3.18 -7.37
C ARG A 48 6.13 -3.73 -7.64
N SER A 49 6.88 -3.18 -8.60
CA SER A 49 8.17 -3.75 -9.05
C SER A 49 9.09 -4.26 -7.93
N PRO A 50 9.34 -3.51 -6.83
CA PRO A 50 10.25 -3.97 -5.78
C PRO A 50 9.82 -5.27 -5.10
N TYR A 51 8.52 -5.54 -5.02
CA TYR A 51 7.96 -6.73 -4.36
C TYR A 51 7.99 -7.99 -5.25
N TRP A 52 8.36 -7.85 -6.51
CA TRP A 52 8.42 -8.93 -7.49
C TRP A 52 9.85 -9.26 -7.94
N GLU A 53 10.86 -8.61 -7.37
CA GLU A 53 12.26 -8.99 -7.56
C GLU A 53 12.48 -10.45 -7.11
N GLY A 54 13.13 -11.23 -7.98
CA GLY A 54 13.34 -12.67 -7.75
C GLY A 54 12.10 -13.56 -7.89
N ARG A 55 10.93 -13.03 -8.24
CA ARG A 55 9.71 -13.83 -8.47
C ARG A 55 9.52 -14.15 -9.94
N THR A 56 9.17 -15.40 -10.24
CA THR A 56 8.95 -15.88 -11.61
C THR A 56 7.57 -15.52 -12.20
N ARG A 57 6.61 -15.11 -11.35
CA ARG A 57 5.24 -14.79 -11.78
C ARG A 57 4.73 -13.48 -11.17
N MET A 58 4.25 -12.60 -12.05
CA MET A 58 3.62 -11.33 -11.68
C MET A 58 2.09 -11.42 -11.62
N VAL A 59 1.48 -10.48 -10.90
CA VAL A 59 0.04 -10.21 -10.94
C VAL A 59 -0.19 -8.89 -11.69
N ASN A 60 -1.27 -8.81 -12.47
CA ASN A 60 -1.61 -7.61 -13.25
C ASN A 60 -2.16 -6.47 -12.39
#